data_AF-A0AB33C7A0-F1
#
_entry.id   AF-A0AB33C7A0-F1
#
_cell.length_a   1.000
_cell.length_b   1.000
_cell.length_c   1.000
_cell.angle_alpha   90.00
_cell.angle_beta   90.00
_cell.angle_gamma   90.00
#
_symmetry.space_group_name_H-M   'P 1'
#
loop_
_entity.id
_entity.type
_entity.pdbx_description
1 polymer ?
#
loop_
_entity_poly.entity_id
_entity_poly.type
_entity_poly.pdbx_seq_one_letter_code
_entity_poly.pdbx_strand_id
1 'polypeptide(L)'
;MYALRKLSNEEKLKHELKKTIESEYSGLDISINNLSLGVKGFYPGRTVFNLEIDTRITEPVDIINLTNMPIKKSTIKQLKEDQKKHGYKQLTTMVADVLEKHYED
;
A
#
# COMPACT_ATOMS: atom_id res chain seq x y z
N MET A 1 20.78 5.43 23.14
CA MET A 1 20.99 4.85 21.80
C MET A 1 20.95 3.34 21.98
N TYR A 2 19.87 2.66 21.55
CA TYR A 2 19.78 1.20 21.67
C TYR A 2 20.50 0.57 20.47
N ALA A 3 21.34 -0.43 20.72
CA ALA A 3 22.01 -1.15 19.64
C ALA A 3 20.97 -1.99 18.89
N LEU A 4 20.71 -1.64 17.63
CA LEU A 4 19.89 -2.45 16.73
C LEU A 4 20.76 -3.57 16.15
N ARG A 5 20.41 -4.82 16.47
CA ARG A 5 21.04 -5.97 15.83
C ARG A 5 20.29 -6.29 14.55
N LYS A 6 20.98 -6.16 13.41
CA LYS A 6 20.45 -6.55 12.11
C LYS A 6 20.24 -8.07 12.05
N LEU A 7 19.08 -8.47 11.57
CA LEU A 7 18.70 -9.85 11.26
C LEU A 7 18.67 -10.05 9.74
N SER A 8 19.60 -9.44 9.02
CA SER A 8 19.55 -9.32 7.55
C SER A 8 19.55 -10.67 6.82
N ASN A 9 19.98 -11.75 7.46
CA ASN A 9 20.06 -13.10 6.88
C ASN A 9 18.86 -14.00 7.27
N GLU A 10 17.90 -13.50 8.05
CA GLU A 10 16.75 -14.28 8.53
C GLU A 10 15.61 -14.34 7.50
N GLU A 11 15.89 -14.92 6.32
CA GLU A 11 14.95 -14.95 5.19
C GLU A 11 13.62 -15.66 5.52
N LYS A 12 13.66 -16.73 6.33
CA LYS A 12 12.45 -17.42 6.77
C LYS A 12 11.55 -16.51 7.62
N LEU A 13 12.13 -15.72 8.51
CA LEU A 13 11.37 -14.79 9.35
C LEU A 13 10.77 -13.65 8.52
N LYS A 14 11.54 -13.11 7.55
CA LYS A 14 11.02 -12.13 6.60
C LYS A 14 9.82 -12.67 5.83
N HIS A 15 9.92 -13.90 5.33
CA HIS A 15 8.85 -14.55 4.57
C HIS A 15 7.55 -14.73 5.38
N GLU A 16 7.66 -15.22 6.61
CA GLU A 16 6.47 -15.42 7.45
C GLU A 16 5.85 -14.09 7.86
N LEU A 17 6.66 -13.07 8.22
CA LEU A 17 6.16 -11.73 8.52
C LEU A 17 5.48 -11.10 7.31
N LYS A 18 6.06 -11.24 6.11
CA LYS A 18 5.47 -10.76 4.87
C LYS A 18 4.06 -11.36 4.70
N LYS A 19 3.94 -12.69 4.77
CA LYS A 19 2.65 -13.39 4.65
C LYS A 19 1.62 -12.94 5.68
N THR A 20 2.03 -12.77 6.94
CA THR A 20 1.12 -12.31 8.00
C THR A 20 0.59 -10.90 7.73
N ILE A 21 1.45 -10.00 7.23
CA ILE A 21 1.00 -8.63 6.93
C ILE A 21 0.11 -8.64 5.68
N GLU A 22 0.49 -9.36 4.62
CA GLU A 22 -0.32 -9.49 3.40
C GLU A 22 -1.69 -10.16 3.65
N SER A 23 -1.80 -11.08 4.62
CA SER A 23 -3.10 -11.68 4.97
C SER A 23 -4.05 -10.71 5.66
N GLU A 24 -3.53 -9.73 6.39
CA GLU A 24 -4.34 -8.69 7.05
C GLU A 24 -4.62 -7.51 6.11
N TYR A 25 -3.75 -7.28 5.12
CA TYR A 25 -3.83 -6.18 4.17
C TYR A 25 -3.70 -6.68 2.73
N SER A 26 -4.74 -7.35 2.24
CA SER A 26 -4.75 -8.03 0.93
C SER A 26 -4.53 -7.14 -0.29
N GLY A 27 -4.63 -5.81 -0.14
CA GLY A 27 -4.38 -4.83 -1.18
C GLY A 27 -2.94 -4.32 -1.23
N LEU A 28 -2.04 -4.77 -0.35
CA LEU A 28 -0.67 -4.29 -0.29
C LEU A 28 0.31 -5.34 -0.81
N ASP A 29 1.16 -4.96 -1.76
CA ASP A 29 2.39 -5.71 -2.05
C ASP A 29 3.50 -5.19 -1.13
N ILE A 30 4.06 -6.12 -0.34
CA ILE A 30 4.99 -5.81 0.73
C ILE A 30 6.34 -6.47 0.44
N SER A 31 7.40 -5.68 0.46
CA SER A 31 8.78 -6.17 0.40
C SER A 31 9.51 -5.84 1.69
N ILE A 32 9.96 -6.87 2.41
CA ILE A 32 10.75 -6.72 3.63
C ILE A 32 12.24 -6.76 3.25
N ASN A 33 12.88 -5.60 3.26
CA ASN A 33 14.29 -5.46 2.91
C ASN A 33 15.19 -5.94 4.06
N ASN A 34 14.84 -5.54 5.28
CA ASN A 34 15.66 -5.82 6.45
C ASN A 34 14.83 -5.90 7.73
N LEU A 35 15.38 -6.60 8.72
CA LEU A 35 14.83 -6.74 10.06
C LEU A 35 15.87 -6.28 11.07
N SER A 36 15.44 -5.56 12.10
CA SER A 36 16.32 -5.14 13.20
C SER A 36 15.66 -5.39 14.54
N LEU A 37 16.40 -5.99 15.48
CA LEU A 37 15.96 -6.13 16.86
C LEU A 37 16.64 -5.09 17.74
N GLY A 38 15.81 -4.29 18.41
CA GLY A 38 16.24 -3.41 19.49
C GLY A 38 15.89 -4.03 20.83
N VAL A 39 16.88 -4.14 21.73
CA VAL A 39 16.59 -4.53 23.11
C VAL A 39 15.82 -3.40 23.80
N LYS A 40 14.57 -3.65 24.20
CA LYS A 40 13.78 -2.69 24.97
C LYS A 40 14.16 -2.73 26.44
N GLY A 41 14.39 -3.93 26.99
CA GLY A 41 14.83 -4.12 28.36
C GLY A 41 14.82 -5.58 28.82
N PHE A 42 15.58 -5.82 29.89
CA PHE A 42 15.60 -7.08 30.62
C PHE A 42 14.84 -6.90 31.93
N TYR A 43 13.91 -7.80 32.20
CA TYR A 43 13.08 -7.79 33.40
C TYR A 43 13.15 -9.17 34.09
N PRO A 44 12.91 -9.26 35.40
CA PRO A 44 12.80 -10.55 36.07
C PRO A 44 11.78 -11.46 35.33
N GLY A 45 12.24 -12.60 34.82
CA GLY A 45 11.43 -13.58 34.10
C GLY A 45 11.08 -13.26 32.65
N ARG A 46 11.53 -12.13 32.07
CA ARG A 46 11.30 -11.83 30.64
C ARG A 46 12.30 -10.85 30.04
N THR A 47 12.61 -11.04 28.76
CA THR A 47 13.34 -10.08 27.93
C THR A 47 12.41 -9.53 26.86
N VAL A 48 12.43 -8.22 26.66
CA VAL A 48 11.57 -7.55 25.67
C VAL A 48 12.43 -6.96 24.57
N PHE A 49 12.07 -7.29 23.33
CA PHE A 49 12.68 -6.73 22.13
C PHE A 49 11.62 -5.98 21.32
N ASN A 50 12.03 -4.90 20.66
CA ASN A 50 11.28 -4.28 19.58
C ASN A 50 11.79 -4.85 18.26
N LEU A 51 10.88 -5.31 17.41
CA LEU A 51 11.18 -5.67 16.03
C LEU A 51 10.85 -4.48 15.13
N GLU A 52 11.87 -4.00 14.42
CA GLU A 52 11.72 -2.99 13.38
C GLU A 52 11.83 -3.67 12.01
N ILE A 53 10.87 -3.38 11.15
CA ILE A 53 10.76 -3.94 9.80
C ILE A 53 11.01 -2.82 8.81
N ASP A 54 12.12 -2.89 8.09
CA ASP A 54 12.38 -2.04 6.94
C ASP A 54 11.60 -2.63 5.75
N THR A 55 10.49 -1.98 5.43
CA THR A 55 9.54 -2.44 4.43
C THR A 55 9.29 -1.39 3.36
N ARG A 56 9.14 -1.85 2.11
CA ARG A 56 8.52 -1.09 1.04
C ARG A 56 7.09 -1.61 0.87
N ILE A 57 6.14 -0.71 1.05
CA ILE A 57 4.71 -0.96 0.81
C ILE A 57 4.36 -0.32 -0.52
N THR A 58 3.81 -1.11 -1.44
CA THR A 58 3.29 -0.62 -2.70
C THR A 58 1.90 -1.17 -2.88
N GLU A 59 0.95 -0.28 -3.14
CA GLU A 59 -0.35 -0.69 -3.66
C GLU A 59 -0.16 -1.06 -5.14
N PRO A 60 -0.47 -2.31 -5.54
CA PRO A 60 -0.38 -2.71 -6.93
C PRO A 60 -1.44 -1.96 -7.72
N VAL A 61 -0.99 -1.14 -8.68
CA VAL A 61 -1.87 -0.43 -9.60
C VAL A 61 -1.91 -1.17 -10.92
N ASP A 62 -3.06 -1.70 -11.28
CA ASP A 62 -3.29 -2.23 -12.61
C ASP A 62 -3.62 -1.10 -13.60
N ILE A 63 -2.92 -1.09 -14.74
CA ILE A 63 -3.17 -0.11 -15.80
C ILE A 63 -4.18 -0.69 -16.78
N ILE A 64 -5.42 -0.21 -16.73
CA ILE A 64 -6.44 -0.54 -17.72
C ILE A 64 -6.35 0.46 -18.89
N ASN A 65 -6.03 -0.04 -20.09
CA ASN A 65 -5.99 0.78 -21.29
C ASN A 65 -7.40 0.95 -21.88
N LEU A 66 -8.02 2.10 -21.65
CA LEU A 66 -9.39 2.41 -22.09
C LEU A 66 -9.48 3.01 -23.51
N THR A 67 -8.46 2.82 -24.35
CA THR A 67 -8.48 3.33 -25.73
C THR A 67 -9.69 2.75 -26.49
N ASN A 68 -10.52 3.62 -27.06
CA ASN A 68 -11.75 3.30 -27.81
C ASN A 68 -12.94 2.77 -27.00
N MET A 69 -13.01 3.01 -25.68
CA MET A 69 -14.21 2.68 -24.90
C MET A 69 -15.42 3.53 -25.33
N PRO A 70 -16.52 2.94 -25.85
CA PRO A 70 -17.67 3.72 -26.29
C PRO A 70 -18.48 4.23 -25.09
N ILE A 71 -18.50 5.54 -24.89
CA ILE A 71 -19.27 6.22 -23.84
C ILE A 71 -20.31 7.14 -24.48
N LYS A 72 -21.53 7.17 -23.93
CA LYS A 72 -22.58 8.07 -24.40
C LYS A 72 -22.12 9.53 -24.32
N LYS A 73 -22.41 10.33 -25.34
CA LYS A 73 -22.05 11.76 -25.39
C LYS A 73 -22.59 12.55 -24.18
N SER A 74 -23.78 12.21 -23.69
CA SER A 74 -24.39 12.83 -22.50
C SER A 74 -23.53 12.62 -21.25
N THR A 75 -23.02 11.40 -21.05
CA THR A 75 -22.15 11.05 -19.92
C THR A 75 -20.81 11.78 -20.01
N ILE A 76 -20.20 11.87 -21.20
CA ILE A 76 -18.96 12.66 -21.40
C ILE A 76 -19.18 14.15 -21.06
N LYS A 77 -20.35 14.70 -21.38
CA LYS A 77 -20.67 16.10 -21.04
C LYS A 77 -20.69 16.30 -19.53
N GLN A 78 -21.39 15.43 -18.80
CA GLN A 78 -21.45 15.47 -17.34
C GLN A 78 -20.06 15.30 -16.70
N LEU A 79 -19.28 14.32 -17.15
CA LEU A 79 -17.91 14.12 -16.66
C LEU A 79 -17.04 15.36 -16.85
N LYS A 80 -17.16 16.10 -17.96
CA LYS A 80 -16.42 17.35 -18.19
C LYS A 80 -16.89 18.51 -17.31
N GLU A 81 -18.17 18.57 -16.98
CA GLU A 81 -18.73 19.57 -16.07
C GLU A 81 -18.22 19.32 -14.65
N ASP A 82 -18.29 18.06 -14.20
CA ASP A 82 -17.77 17.64 -12.90
C ASP A 82 -16.25 17.80 -12.82
N GLN A 83 -15.51 17.48 -13.88
CA GLN A 83 -14.05 17.69 -13.95
C GLN A 83 -13.69 19.14 -13.62
N LYS A 84 -14.42 20.11 -14.20
CA LYS A 84 -14.20 21.53 -13.94
C LYS A 84 -14.61 21.92 -12.53
N LYS A 85 -15.77 21.44 -12.07
CA LYS A 85 -16.32 21.73 -10.75
C LYS A 85 -15.38 21.27 -9.62
N HIS A 86 -14.76 20.10 -9.80
CA HIS A 86 -13.87 19.48 -8.81
C HIS A 86 -12.38 19.78 -9.04
N GLY A 87 -12.02 20.60 -10.04
CA GLY A 87 -10.66 21.08 -10.25
C GLY A 87 -9.68 20.04 -10.83
N TYR A 88 -10.17 18.97 -11.44
CA TYR A 88 -9.35 17.92 -12.02
C TYR A 88 -8.62 18.39 -13.29
N LYS A 89 -7.29 18.25 -13.33
CA LYS A 89 -6.47 18.60 -14.50
C LYS A 89 -6.67 17.65 -15.69
N GLN A 90 -6.90 16.37 -15.40
CA GLN A 90 -7.10 15.33 -16.42
C GLN A 90 -8.39 14.56 -16.13
N LEU A 91 -9.14 14.27 -17.20
CA LEU A 91 -10.38 13.48 -17.11
C LEU A 91 -10.11 12.05 -16.65
N THR A 92 -8.96 11.48 -17.04
CA THR A 92 -8.53 10.14 -16.63
C THR A 92 -8.37 10.01 -15.11
N THR A 93 -7.79 11.03 -14.45
CA THR A 93 -7.68 11.08 -12.99
C THR A 93 -9.06 11.11 -12.33
N MET A 94 -9.97 11.95 -12.83
CA MET A 94 -11.34 12.00 -12.29
C MET A 94 -12.05 10.65 -12.46
N VAL A 95 -11.91 10.00 -13.61
CA VAL A 95 -12.54 8.69 -13.86
C VAL A 95 -11.97 7.62 -12.93
N ALA A 96 -10.66 7.62 -12.68
CA ALA A 96 -10.03 6.71 -11.72
C ALA A 96 -10.60 6.92 -10.31
N ASP A 97 -10.59 8.15 -9.79
CA ASP A 97 -11.13 8.49 -8.47
C ASP A 97 -12.61 8.08 -8.30
N VAL A 98 -13.42 8.26 -9.35
CA VAL A 98 -14.85 7.88 -9.31
C VAL A 98 -15.01 6.36 -9.26
N LEU A 99 -14.17 5.62 -9.99
CA LEU A 99 -14.20 4.16 -9.97
C LEU A 99 -13.70 3.61 -8.62
N GLU A 100 -12.59 4.12 -8.10
CA GLU A 100 -12.06 3.73 -6.79
C GLU A 100 -13.12 3.95 -5.70
N LYS A 101 -13.69 5.16 -5.61
CA LYS A 101 -14.77 5.46 -4.65
C LYS A 101 -16.00 4.57 -4.81
N HIS A 102 -16.31 4.12 -6.03
CA HIS A 102 -17.46 3.25 -6.25
C HIS A 102 -17.25 1.82 -5.68
N TYR A 103 -16.00 1.38 -5.58
CA TYR A 103 -15.64 0.04 -5.12
C TYR A 103 -15.05 -0.01 -3.70
N GLU A 104 -14.62 1.14 -3.15
CA GLU A 104 -14.15 1.27 -1.76
C GLU A 104 -15.28 1.41 -0.71
N ASP A 105 -16.53 1.58 -1.16
CA ASP A 105 -17.77 1.51 -0.35
C ASP A 105 -18.33 0.08 -0.26
#